data_AF-A0AB33JUJ4-F1
#
_entry.id   AF-A0AB33JUJ4-F1
#
_cell.length_a   1.000
_cell.length_b   1.000
_cell.length_c   1.000
_cell.angle_alpha   90.00
_cell.angle_beta   90.00
_cell.angle_gamma   90.00
#
_symmetry.space_group_name_H-M   'P 1'
#
loop_
_entity.id
_entity.type
_entity.pdbx_description
1 polymer ?
#
loop_
_entity_poly.entity_id
_entity_poly.type
_entity_poly.pdbx_seq_one_letter_code
_entity_poly.pdbx_strand_id
1 'polypeptide(L)' 'MWKAGTADAVSRLCLPDVDVKAMRGLKFHEALPERLAMATLATRLSDLDSATAVLAEPVRFSIQAK' A
#
# COMPACT_ATOMS: atom_id res chain seq x y z
N MET A 1 4.78 -20.48 -11.44
CA MET A 1 4.49 -20.31 -10.00
C MET A 1 3.85 -18.97 -9.63
N TRP A 2 3.71 -17.99 -10.55
CA TRP A 2 3.11 -16.66 -10.29
C TRP A 2 1.62 -16.71 -9.91
N LYS A 3 0.76 -17.26 -10.77
CA LYS A 3 -0.70 -17.28 -10.57
C LYS A 3 -1.13 -17.86 -9.21
N ALA A 4 -0.44 -18.90 -8.74
CA ALA A 4 -0.74 -19.53 -7.46
C ALA A 4 -0.33 -18.64 -6.27
N GLY A 5 0.81 -17.93 -6.37
CA GLY A 5 1.29 -17.05 -5.30
C GLY A 5 0.52 -15.74 -5.17
N THR A 6 -0.16 -15.31 -6.24
CA THR A 6 -0.95 -14.06 -6.26
C THR A 6 -2.46 -14.28 -6.19
N ALA A 7 -2.93 -15.52 -6.10
CA ALA A 7 -4.36 -15.84 -6.10
C ALA A 7 -5.15 -15.15 -4.97
N ASP A 8 -4.51 -14.96 -3.81
CA ASP A 8 -5.05 -14.32 -2.62
C ASP A 8 -4.51 -12.89 -2.40
N ALA A 9 -3.83 -12.30 -3.39
CA ALA A 9 -3.16 -11.00 -3.24
C ALA A 9 -4.12 -9.89 -2.84
N VAL A 10 -5.32 -9.83 -3.43
CA VAL A 10 -6.34 -8.83 -3.10
C VAL A 10 -6.78 -8.93 -1.64
N SER A 11 -7.00 -10.16 -1.13
CA SER A 11 -7.40 -10.37 0.27
C SER A 11 -6.31 -10.01 1.30
N ARG A 12 -5.07 -9.82 0.85
CA ARG A 12 -3.93 -9.45 1.71
C ARG A 12 -3.59 -7.96 1.65
N LEU A 13 -4.32 -7.16 0.87
CA LEU A 13 -4.14 -5.72 0.86
C LEU A 13 -4.39 -5.14 2.26
N CYS A 14 -3.47 -4.30 2.71
CA CYS A 14 -3.51 -3.67 4.02
C CYS A 14 -3.07 -2.21 3.91
N LEU A 15 -3.30 -1.46 4.98
CA LEU A 15 -2.78 -0.10 5.07
C LEU A 15 -1.24 -0.12 5.04
N PRO A 16 -0.60 0.85 4.37
CA PRO A 16 0.84 0.95 4.36
C PRO A 16 1.35 1.28 5.76
N ASP A 17 2.54 0.80 6.08
CA ASP A 17 3.26 1.26 7.25
C ASP A 17 3.71 2.71 7.04
N VAL A 18 3.71 3.49 8.11
CA VAL A 18 4.05 4.90 8.09
C VAL A 18 5.29 5.11 8.94
N ASP A 19 6.32 5.75 8.39
CA ASP A 19 7.47 6.16 9.22
C ASP A 19 7.05 7.30 10.14
N VAL A 20 7.13 7.06 11.45
CA VAL A 20 6.79 8.04 12.48
C VAL A 20 7.63 9.32 12.36
N LYS A 21 8.89 9.23 11.91
CA LYS A 21 9.74 10.40 11.66
C LYS A 21 9.22 11.24 10.50
N ALA A 22 8.73 10.61 9.45
CA ALA A 22 8.10 11.32 8.32
C ALA A 22 6.78 11.99 8.75
N MET A 23 5.97 11.30 9.56
CA MET A 23 4.73 11.85 10.12
C MET A 23 4.98 13.09 10.99
N ARG A 24 6.03 13.07 11.83
CA ARG A 24 6.44 14.22 12.67
C ARG A 24 6.89 15.46 11.88
N GLY A 25 7.07 15.37 10.56
CA GLY A 25 7.31 16.54 9.71
C GLY A 25 6.03 17.24 9.26
N LEU A 26 4.84 16.68 9.55
CA LEU A 26 3.57 17.11 8.97
C LEU A 26 2.71 17.86 10.00
N LYS A 27 2.32 19.10 9.69
CA LYS A 27 1.59 20.02 10.59
C LYS A 27 0.39 19.41 11.34
N PHE A 28 -0.31 18.44 10.75
CA PHE A 28 -1.49 17.83 11.39
C PHE A 28 -1.13 16.89 12.56
N HIS A 29 0.11 16.41 12.67
CA HIS A 29 0.51 15.56 13.79
C HIS A 29 0.47 16.30 15.13
N GLU A 30 0.57 17.64 15.13
CA GLU A 30 0.51 18.45 16.35
C GLU A 30 -0.94 18.59 16.85
N ALA A 31 -1.91 18.47 15.95
CA ALA A 31 -3.34 18.57 16.25
C ALA A 31 -3.97 17.22 16.65
N LEU A 32 -3.24 16.11 16.49
CA LEU A 32 -3.76 14.76 16.69
C LEU A 32 -2.81 13.91 17.53
N PRO A 33 -3.34 13.01 18.39
CA PRO A 33 -2.53 11.94 18.98
C PRO A 33 -1.82 11.10 17.91
N GLU A 34 -0.60 10.64 18.20
CA GLU A 34 0.26 9.91 17.24
C GLU A 34 -0.48 8.78 16.53
N ARG A 35 -1.21 7.94 17.27
CA ARG A 35 -1.99 6.83 16.70
C ARG A 35 -3.01 7.28 15.64
N LEU A 36 -3.65 8.44 15.83
CA LEU A 36 -4.63 8.97 14.89
C LEU A 36 -3.98 9.64 13.69
N ALA A 37 -2.87 10.35 13.91
CA ALA A 37 -2.08 10.92 12.82
C ALA A 37 -1.53 9.82 11.89
N MET A 38 -1.01 8.72 12.46
CA MET A 38 -0.55 7.54 11.73
C MET A 38 -1.66 6.90 10.91
N ALA A 39 -2.81 6.60 11.55
CA ALA A 39 -3.95 5.99 10.87
C ALA A 39 -4.50 6.88 9.74
N THR A 40 -4.53 8.20 9.96
CA THR A 40 -4.97 9.17 8.95
C THR A 40 -4.04 9.16 7.75
N LEU A 41 -2.72 9.19 7.98
CA LEU A 41 -1.73 9.20 6.91
C LEU A 41 -1.74 7.89 6.12
N ALA A 42 -1.77 6.74 6.82
CA ALA A 42 -1.84 5.43 6.20
C ALA A 42 -3.07 5.28 5.31
N THR A 43 -4.24 5.72 5.79
CA THR A 43 -5.50 5.69 5.02
C THR A 43 -5.47 6.63 3.81
N ARG A 44 -4.83 7.81 3.94
CA ARG A 44 -4.74 8.78 2.83
C ARG A 44 -3.78 8.35 1.73
N LEU A 45 -2.74 7.60 2.08
CA LEU A 45 -1.75 7.09 1.13
C LEU A 45 -2.16 5.74 0.54
N SER A 46 -3.05 5.00 1.20
CA SER A 46 -3.54 3.73 0.69
C SER A 46 -4.48 3.96 -0.50
N ASP A 47 -4.02 3.68 -1.70
CA ASP A 47 -4.88 3.55 -2.89
C ASP A 47 -5.24 2.07 -3.10
N LEU A 48 -6.09 1.56 -2.22
CA LEU A 48 -6.48 0.13 -2.23
C LEU A 48 -7.36 -0.23 -3.43
N ASP A 49 -8.13 0.73 -3.93
CA ASP A 49 -9.00 0.54 -5.10
C ASP A 49 -8.16 0.34 -6.36
N SER A 50 -7.18 1.22 -6.62
CA SER A 50 -6.26 1.05 -7.73
C SER A 50 -5.38 -0.19 -7.55
N ALA A 51 -4.92 -0.48 -6.33
CA ALA A 51 -4.16 -1.70 -6.06
C ALA A 51 -4.96 -2.96 -6.39
N THR A 52 -6.25 -2.98 -6.05
CA THR A 52 -7.18 -4.07 -6.40
C THR A 52 -7.34 -4.18 -7.91
N ALA A 53 -7.53 -3.05 -8.60
CA ALA A 53 -7.67 -3.02 -10.05
C ALA A 53 -6.42 -3.59 -10.75
N VAL A 54 -5.22 -3.13 -10.38
CA VAL A 54 -3.96 -3.59 -10.96
C VAL A 54 -3.71 -5.08 -10.71
N LEU A 55 -4.06 -5.58 -9.51
CA LEU A 55 -3.93 -7.00 -9.19
C LEU A 55 -4.84 -7.90 -10.04
N ALA A 56 -5.93 -7.36 -10.58
CA ALA A 56 -6.84 -8.09 -11.47
C ALA A 56 -6.38 -8.09 -12.95
N GLU A 57 -5.37 -7.29 -13.31
CA GLU A 57 -4.91 -7.18 -14.69
C GLU A 57 -4.15 -8.43 -15.17
N PRO A 58 -4.24 -8.77 -16.47
CA PRO A 58 -3.47 -9.88 -17.04
C PRO A 58 -1.95 -9.62 -17.02
N VAL A 59 -1.19 -10.55 -16.45
CA VAL A 59 0.28 -10.46 -16.39
C VAL A 59 0.94 -11.34 -17.47
N ARG A 60 1.95 -10.78 -18.17
CA ARG A 60 2.82 -11.51 -19.11
C ARG A 60 4.28 -11.34 -18.68
N PHE A 61 5.02 -12.44 -18.63
CA PHE A 61 6.47 -12.43 -18.39
C PHE A 61 7.22 -12.49 -19.71
N SER A 62 8.23 -11.64 -19.88
CA SER A 62 9.18 -11.70 -20.99
C SER A 62 10.56 -12.06 -20.47
N ILE A 63 11.21 -13.03 -21.10
CA ILE A 63 12.63 -13.32 -20.91
C ILE A 63 13.43 -12.54 -21.95
N GLN A 64 14.38 -11.72 -21.49
CA GLN A 64 15.38 -11.14 -22.37
C GLN A 64 16.52 -12.15 -22.51
N ALA A 65 16.74 -12.64 -23.74
CA ALA A 65 17.94 -13.38 -24.08
C ALA A 65 19.06 -12.37 -24.35
N LYS A 66 20.20 -12.56 -23.69
CA LYS A 66 21.42 -11.76 -23.87
C LYS A 66 22.06 -12.05 -25.23
#